data_AF-A0A8S4PIZ4-F1
#
_entry.id   AF-A0A8S4PIZ4-F1
#
_cell.length_a   1.000
_cell.length_b   1.000
_cell.length_c   1.000
_cell.angle_alpha   90.00
_cell.angle_beta   90.00
_cell.angle_gamma   90.00
#
_symmetry.space_group_name_H-M   'P 1'
#
loop_
_entity.id
_entity.type
_entity.pdbx_description
1 polymer ?
#
loop_
_entity_poly.entity_id
_entity_poly.type
_entity_poly.pdbx_seq_one_letter_code
_entity_poly.pdbx_strand_id
1 'polypeptide(L)'
;ASGSNSPFSEEDIEMIGHLVTAMTSDEIKDQLPAGEVAKKALKFLGKRCLKKDVSTIVVDKIKDSDAYGPLSEMTEADVEELEDVVANLPKSDLDEIPDDKLARLCGGYIDQLEPSDSEEAEARVLKERDISDEDRNSCKDRVKAFKQRCQEAIVGTISVDPSRRRRRDASTWTCPDIKQMGEGITESSDEELKDILTAVLEECLPDLGSINGWSEAQRSLLLEKIEADLASDDICGLGELQLLSLNQLSLALTTDHIACLDLTSDDVASRLGGLSGWSTDQLNALANRFKSQRSISSGSDITKDHLSIMQHFVCGLSAAEIEAIPTAEFKSSTAVLGSLKTCPLAHLKAMKRRIIHTDINGPVSGWDVSVLADAGIIAAGIDDCEVKALSNETLNGLQSSALKHMPKEVLQAMSASQLESLDEVQVNAVSSTEGLSVAQRNALLIAEYGVNAELIKENEGTSGVPEVIASFSLVFVLLIAQFA
;
A
#
# COMPACT_ATOMS: atom_id res chain seq x y z
N ALA A 1 -19.33 27.00 -29.69
CA ALA A 1 -19.29 28.45 -29.92
C ALA A 1 -18.22 29.04 -29.00
N SER A 2 -17.52 30.08 -29.45
CA SER A 2 -16.36 30.71 -28.79
C SER A 2 -16.56 30.97 -27.29
N GLY A 3 -15.95 30.14 -26.42
CA GLY A 3 -15.65 30.48 -25.04
C GLY A 3 -14.17 30.84 -24.97
N SER A 4 -13.84 31.99 -24.41
CA SER A 4 -12.46 32.42 -24.21
C SER A 4 -11.75 31.46 -23.25
N ASN A 5 -10.65 30.83 -23.67
CA ASN A 5 -9.66 30.22 -22.77
C ASN A 5 -8.94 31.33 -22.00
N SER A 6 -9.62 31.98 -21.05
CA SER A 6 -8.94 32.83 -20.08
C SER A 6 -8.25 31.96 -19.05
N PRO A 7 -6.97 32.22 -18.71
CA PRO A 7 -6.30 31.50 -17.63
C PRO A 7 -7.11 31.56 -16.33
N PHE A 8 -7.02 30.50 -15.53
CA PHE A 8 -7.66 30.40 -14.23
C PHE A 8 -7.22 31.53 -13.31
N SER A 9 -8.19 32.08 -12.58
CA SER A 9 -7.96 32.94 -11.43
C SER A 9 -7.64 32.12 -10.18
N GLU A 10 -7.23 32.77 -9.09
CA GLU A 10 -7.05 32.09 -7.80
C GLU A 10 -8.36 31.45 -7.30
N GLU A 11 -9.49 32.12 -7.51
CA GLU A 11 -10.83 31.65 -7.12
C GLU A 11 -11.23 30.40 -7.90
N ASP A 12 -10.87 30.34 -9.19
CA ASP A 12 -11.09 29.14 -10.00
C ASP A 12 -10.30 27.95 -9.46
N ILE A 13 -9.02 28.15 -9.10
CA ILE A 13 -8.15 27.10 -8.53
C ILE A 13 -8.67 26.62 -7.18
N GLU A 14 -9.12 27.52 -6.29
CA GLU A 14 -9.72 27.13 -5.01
C GLU A 14 -11.01 26.33 -5.19
N MET A 15 -11.81 26.67 -6.20
CA MET A 15 -13.06 25.99 -6.49
C MET A 15 -12.84 24.60 -7.08
N ILE A 16 -11.90 24.42 -8.01
CA ILE A 16 -11.61 23.11 -8.60
C ILE A 16 -10.74 22.23 -7.69
N GLY A 17 -9.92 22.82 -6.82
CA GLY A 17 -9.12 22.11 -5.81
C GLY A 17 -8.30 20.95 -6.38
N HIS A 18 -8.47 19.74 -5.83
CA HIS A 18 -7.75 18.54 -6.30
C HIS A 18 -8.12 18.10 -7.74
N LEU A 19 -9.19 18.64 -8.34
CA LEU A 19 -9.53 18.34 -9.73
C LEU A 19 -8.49 18.88 -10.72
N VAL A 20 -7.62 19.82 -10.31
CA VAL A 20 -6.45 20.25 -11.10
C VAL A 20 -5.60 19.05 -11.54
N THR A 21 -5.57 18.00 -10.73
CA THR A 21 -4.81 16.78 -11.00
C THR A 21 -5.36 15.90 -12.12
N ALA A 22 -6.54 16.21 -12.65
CA ALA A 22 -7.14 15.57 -13.81
C ALA A 22 -6.83 16.32 -15.12
N MET A 23 -6.25 17.53 -15.03
CA MET A 23 -5.89 18.32 -16.19
C MET A 23 -4.77 17.65 -17.00
N THR A 24 -4.86 17.81 -18.31
CA THR A 24 -3.79 17.44 -19.25
C THR A 24 -2.60 18.39 -19.13
N SER A 25 -1.45 17.96 -19.63
CA SER A 25 -0.25 18.80 -19.71
C SER A 25 -0.51 20.11 -20.47
N ASP A 26 -1.23 20.06 -21.59
CA ASP A 26 -1.60 21.26 -22.35
C ASP A 26 -2.54 22.19 -21.56
N GLU A 27 -3.52 21.65 -20.83
CA GLU A 27 -4.40 22.45 -19.97
C GLU A 27 -3.63 23.10 -18.80
N ILE A 28 -2.71 22.38 -18.16
CA ILE A 28 -1.85 22.94 -17.10
C ILE A 28 -0.93 24.01 -17.68
N LYS A 29 -0.47 23.85 -18.91
CA LYS A 29 0.36 24.85 -19.56
C LYS A 29 -0.41 26.13 -19.89
N ASP A 30 -1.59 25.98 -20.47
CA ASP A 30 -2.36 27.08 -21.08
C ASP A 30 -3.30 27.76 -20.08
N GLN A 31 -3.87 27.03 -19.12
CA GLN A 31 -4.90 27.53 -18.21
C GLN A 31 -4.34 27.95 -16.84
N LEU A 32 -3.19 27.44 -16.42
CA LEU A 32 -2.58 27.84 -15.15
C LEU A 32 -1.58 28.98 -15.37
N PRO A 33 -1.89 30.23 -14.98
CA PRO A 33 -0.91 31.31 -15.06
C PRO A 33 0.22 31.10 -14.03
N ALA A 34 1.36 31.77 -14.25
CA ALA A 34 2.48 31.77 -13.32
C ALA A 34 2.18 32.57 -12.04
N GLY A 35 3.13 32.60 -11.09
CA GLY A 35 3.02 33.37 -9.86
C GLY A 35 2.14 32.72 -8.78
N GLU A 36 1.39 33.54 -8.03
CA GLU A 36 0.58 33.11 -6.88
C GLU A 36 -0.51 32.09 -7.22
N VAL A 37 -1.12 32.19 -8.41
CA VAL A 37 -2.10 31.21 -8.89
C VAL A 37 -1.44 29.83 -9.08
N ALA A 38 -0.23 29.80 -9.65
CA ALA A 38 0.55 28.57 -9.79
C ALA A 38 0.90 27.99 -8.41
N LYS A 39 1.30 28.80 -7.44
CA LYS A 39 1.57 28.31 -6.07
C LYS A 39 0.36 27.61 -5.46
N LYS A 40 -0.83 28.22 -5.54
CA LYS A 40 -2.07 27.61 -5.05
C LYS A 40 -2.38 26.30 -5.76
N ALA A 41 -2.21 26.25 -7.07
CA ALA A 41 -2.46 25.06 -7.85
C ALA A 41 -1.45 23.94 -7.60
N LEU A 42 -0.18 24.28 -7.37
CA LEU A 42 0.89 23.33 -7.07
C LEU A 42 0.60 22.55 -5.79
N LYS A 43 -0.04 23.16 -4.78
CA LYS A 43 -0.53 22.47 -3.58
C LYS A 43 -1.53 21.37 -3.90
N PHE A 44 -2.39 21.59 -4.90
CA PHE A 44 -3.37 20.60 -5.33
C PHE A 44 -2.80 19.58 -6.30
N LEU A 45 -1.78 19.96 -7.08
CA LEU A 45 -1.04 19.10 -8.00
C LEU A 45 -0.12 18.09 -7.31
N GLY A 46 0.00 18.13 -5.98
CA GLY A 46 0.61 17.08 -5.16
C GLY A 46 -0.12 15.75 -5.34
N LYS A 47 0.13 15.08 -6.48
CA LYS A 47 -0.11 13.66 -6.69
C LYS A 47 1.24 12.98 -6.60
N ARG A 48 1.28 11.89 -5.82
CA ARG A 48 2.46 11.04 -5.72
C ARG A 48 2.95 10.49 -7.06
N CYS A 49 2.10 10.40 -8.08
CA CYS A 49 2.52 10.06 -9.44
C CYS A 49 1.99 11.04 -10.49
N LEU A 50 2.81 12.05 -10.78
CA LEU A 50 2.60 12.91 -11.94
C LEU A 50 2.96 12.17 -13.24
N LYS A 51 2.19 12.42 -14.30
CA LYS A 51 2.60 12.04 -15.66
C LYS A 51 3.91 12.75 -15.99
N LYS A 52 4.73 12.13 -16.84
CA LYS A 52 6.09 12.64 -17.12
C LYS A 52 6.10 14.05 -17.72
N ASP A 53 5.17 14.32 -18.63
CA ASP A 53 4.96 15.63 -19.24
C ASP A 53 4.46 16.67 -18.23
N VAL A 54 3.52 16.29 -17.37
CA VAL A 54 3.01 17.16 -16.28
C VAL A 54 4.11 17.51 -15.29
N SER A 55 4.96 16.56 -14.89
CA SER A 55 6.11 16.80 -14.00
C SER A 55 7.06 17.85 -14.57
N THR A 56 7.31 17.84 -15.88
CA THR A 56 8.17 18.84 -16.55
C THR A 56 7.55 20.24 -16.48
N ILE A 57 6.24 20.35 -16.72
CA ILE A 57 5.53 21.64 -16.67
C ILE A 57 5.47 22.16 -15.22
N VAL A 58 5.29 21.27 -14.25
CA VAL A 58 5.30 21.61 -12.83
C VAL A 58 6.64 22.21 -12.42
N VAL A 59 7.77 21.66 -12.87
CA VAL A 59 9.11 22.24 -12.66
C VAL A 59 9.17 23.68 -13.19
N ASP A 60 8.70 23.92 -14.41
CA ASP A 60 8.70 25.26 -15.02
C ASP A 60 7.86 26.26 -14.19
N LYS A 61 6.72 25.81 -13.63
CA LYS A 61 5.87 26.64 -12.77
C LYS A 61 6.50 26.93 -11.41
N ILE A 62 7.26 26.00 -10.85
CA ILE A 62 8.00 26.21 -9.60
C ILE A 62 9.11 27.25 -9.81
N LYS A 63 9.89 27.09 -10.89
CA LYS A 63 11.06 27.94 -11.21
C LYS A 63 10.70 29.37 -11.61
N ASP A 64 9.43 29.69 -11.79
CA ASP A 64 8.96 31.04 -12.06
C ASP A 64 9.28 31.99 -10.89
N SER A 65 9.81 33.18 -11.21
CA SER A 65 10.29 34.13 -10.19
C SER A 65 9.18 34.75 -9.34
N ASP A 66 7.96 34.81 -9.87
CA ASP A 66 6.79 35.27 -9.11
C ASP A 66 6.15 34.11 -8.32
N ALA A 67 6.59 32.86 -8.58
CA ALA A 67 6.27 31.69 -7.80
C ALA A 67 7.34 31.44 -6.71
N TYR A 68 8.12 30.36 -6.80
CA TYR A 68 9.14 29.99 -5.82
C TYR A 68 10.56 30.41 -6.24
N GLY A 69 10.76 30.76 -7.50
CA GLY A 69 12.08 31.08 -8.05
C GLY A 69 12.98 29.85 -8.21
N PRO A 70 14.31 30.05 -8.35
CA PRO A 70 15.25 28.95 -8.57
C PRO A 70 15.21 27.91 -7.44
N LEU A 71 15.25 26.62 -7.78
CA LEU A 71 15.23 25.52 -6.79
C LEU A 71 16.38 25.61 -5.77
N SER A 72 17.52 26.17 -6.19
CA SER A 72 18.68 26.41 -5.33
C SER A 72 18.50 27.51 -4.28
N GLU A 73 17.47 28.34 -4.41
CA GLU A 73 17.13 29.42 -3.47
C GLU A 73 15.91 29.08 -2.59
N MET A 74 15.34 27.88 -2.74
CA MET A 74 14.18 27.44 -1.96
C MET A 74 14.44 27.51 -0.45
N THR A 75 13.45 28.03 0.25
CA THR A 75 13.42 28.05 1.71
C THR A 75 12.89 26.73 2.27
N GLU A 76 13.00 26.58 3.58
CA GLU A 76 12.43 25.44 4.29
C GLU A 76 10.91 25.38 4.13
N ALA A 77 10.24 26.53 4.24
CA ALA A 77 8.81 26.64 4.05
C ALA A 77 8.39 26.24 2.63
N ASP A 78 9.19 26.57 1.61
CA ASP A 78 8.85 26.23 0.22
C ASP A 78 8.90 24.71 -0.01
N VAL A 79 9.90 24.02 0.56
CA VAL A 79 10.04 22.57 0.44
C VAL A 79 8.94 21.85 1.22
N GLU A 80 8.61 22.34 2.43
CA GLU A 80 7.50 21.84 3.26
C GLU A 80 6.11 22.16 2.68
N GLU A 81 5.97 23.21 1.86
CA GLU A 81 4.70 23.55 1.21
C GLU A 81 4.45 22.68 -0.03
N LEU A 82 5.53 22.25 -0.70
CA LEU A 82 5.46 21.51 -1.96
C LEU A 82 5.49 19.99 -1.80
N GLU A 83 6.08 19.43 -0.75
CA GLU A 83 6.05 18.00 -0.37
C GLU A 83 6.00 17.01 -1.56
N ASP A 84 4.81 16.52 -1.93
CA ASP A 84 4.56 15.53 -2.98
C ASP A 84 5.07 15.95 -4.35
N VAL A 85 5.03 17.26 -4.60
CA VAL A 85 5.59 17.88 -5.79
C VAL A 85 7.10 17.74 -5.79
N VAL A 86 7.77 18.02 -4.68
CA VAL A 86 9.23 17.84 -4.52
C VAL A 86 9.60 16.38 -4.72
N ALA A 87 8.88 15.44 -4.10
CA ALA A 87 9.12 14.01 -4.25
C ALA A 87 8.90 13.48 -5.68
N ASN A 88 8.25 14.25 -6.54
CA ASN A 88 8.00 13.93 -7.95
C ASN A 88 8.91 14.68 -8.93
N LEU A 89 9.86 15.49 -8.46
CA LEU A 89 10.76 16.20 -9.36
C LEU A 89 11.73 15.23 -10.07
N PRO A 90 12.16 15.56 -11.30
CA PRO A 90 13.27 14.84 -11.91
C PRO A 90 14.53 14.93 -11.05
N LYS A 91 15.40 13.90 -11.14
CA LYS A 91 16.66 13.86 -10.37
C LYS A 91 17.51 15.12 -10.55
N SER A 92 17.62 15.62 -11.77
CA SER A 92 18.39 16.84 -12.08
C SER A 92 17.91 18.07 -11.31
N ASP A 93 16.61 18.15 -11.04
CA ASP A 93 15.99 19.27 -10.33
C ASP A 93 16.09 19.08 -8.82
N LEU A 94 15.98 17.83 -8.33
CA LEU A 94 16.27 17.48 -6.93
C LEU A 94 17.72 17.81 -6.54
N ASP A 95 18.67 17.66 -7.46
CA ASP A 95 20.09 18.01 -7.27
C ASP A 95 20.30 19.53 -7.07
N GLU A 96 19.35 20.37 -7.52
CA GLU A 96 19.42 21.83 -7.33
C GLU A 96 18.99 22.27 -5.91
N ILE A 97 18.18 21.47 -5.21
CA ILE A 97 17.63 21.82 -3.87
C ILE A 97 18.73 21.72 -2.80
N PRO A 98 18.85 22.69 -1.87
CA PRO A 98 19.85 22.64 -0.80
C PRO A 98 19.67 21.46 0.17
N ASP A 99 20.77 20.79 0.52
CA ASP A 99 20.78 19.58 1.38
C ASP A 99 20.08 19.79 2.72
N ASP A 100 20.30 20.93 3.40
CA ASP A 100 19.73 21.19 4.71
C ASP A 100 18.21 21.38 4.68
N LYS A 101 17.66 21.79 3.53
CA LYS A 101 16.22 21.92 3.31
C LYS A 101 15.61 20.57 2.98
N LEU A 102 16.23 19.85 2.06
CA LEU A 102 15.75 18.53 1.66
C LEU A 102 15.79 17.53 2.81
N ALA A 103 16.91 17.45 3.56
CA ALA A 103 17.05 16.52 4.68
C ALA A 103 15.94 16.66 5.73
N ARG A 104 15.45 17.89 5.97
CA ARG A 104 14.32 18.13 6.90
C ARG A 104 13.02 17.57 6.37
N LEU A 105 12.69 17.82 5.10
CA LEU A 105 11.51 17.25 4.46
C LEU A 105 11.53 15.72 4.56
N CYS A 106 12.67 15.09 4.29
CA CYS A 106 12.78 13.62 4.28
C CYS A 106 12.34 12.96 5.60
N GLY A 107 12.52 13.64 6.74
CA GLY A 107 12.17 13.12 8.06
C GLY A 107 10.68 12.84 8.22
N GLY A 108 10.28 11.57 8.20
CA GLY A 108 8.89 11.12 8.36
C GLY A 108 8.00 11.33 7.14
N TYR A 109 8.40 12.16 6.17
CA TYR A 109 7.69 12.30 4.89
C TYR A 109 7.84 11.06 4.01
N ILE A 110 9.01 10.43 4.00
CA ILE A 110 9.24 9.22 3.19
C ILE A 110 8.30 8.08 3.60
N ASP A 111 8.03 7.95 4.90
CA ASP A 111 7.08 6.95 5.41
C ASP A 111 5.65 7.24 4.96
N GLN A 112 5.29 8.52 4.79
CA GLN A 112 3.98 8.90 4.26
C GLN A 112 3.86 8.59 2.77
N LEU A 113 4.96 8.57 2.02
CA LEU A 113 4.95 8.16 0.62
C LEU A 113 4.48 6.70 0.54
N GLU A 114 5.02 5.77 1.32
CA GLU A 114 4.68 4.35 1.27
C GLU A 114 3.79 3.92 2.44
N PRO A 115 2.45 3.88 2.28
CA PRO A 115 1.61 3.49 3.39
C PRO A 115 1.92 2.05 3.78
N SER A 116 2.06 1.82 5.08
CA SER A 116 2.12 0.47 5.65
C SER A 116 0.83 -0.32 5.46
N ASP A 117 -0.31 0.37 5.28
CA ASP A 117 -1.64 -0.21 5.42
C ASP A 117 -2.38 -0.38 4.10
N SER A 118 -3.03 -1.54 3.95
CA SER A 118 -3.68 -1.95 2.71
C SER A 118 -4.86 -1.07 2.30
N GLU A 119 -5.61 -0.47 3.24
CA GLU A 119 -6.75 0.40 2.92
C GLU A 119 -6.29 1.76 2.37
N GLU A 120 -5.24 2.34 2.96
CA GLU A 120 -4.61 3.54 2.40
C GLU A 120 -3.92 3.24 1.08
N ALA A 121 -3.22 2.11 0.96
CA ALA A 121 -2.64 1.66 -0.29
C ALA A 121 -3.72 1.44 -1.37
N GLU A 122 -4.88 0.89 -1.00
CA GLU A 122 -6.03 0.69 -1.89
C GLU A 122 -6.65 2.01 -2.34
N ALA A 123 -6.92 2.92 -1.40
CA ALA A 123 -7.37 4.29 -1.71
C ALA A 123 -6.38 5.04 -2.61
N ARG A 124 -5.08 4.73 -2.51
CA ARG A 124 -4.02 5.28 -3.37
C ARG A 124 -4.00 4.63 -4.76
N VAL A 125 -4.23 3.33 -4.87
CA VAL A 125 -4.39 2.64 -6.18
C VAL A 125 -5.56 3.21 -6.98
N LEU A 126 -6.67 3.60 -6.32
CA LEU A 126 -7.79 4.29 -6.99
C LEU A 126 -7.30 5.54 -7.74
N LYS A 127 -6.36 6.30 -7.15
CA LYS A 127 -5.83 7.55 -7.72
C LYS A 127 -4.81 7.33 -8.85
N GLU A 128 -4.20 6.14 -8.96
CA GLU A 128 -3.12 5.82 -9.92
C GLU A 128 -3.59 5.00 -11.14
N ARG A 129 -4.89 4.71 -11.26
CA ARG A 129 -5.43 3.91 -12.38
C ARG A 129 -5.47 4.68 -13.71
N ASP A 130 -5.47 6.01 -13.66
CA ASP A 130 -5.57 6.91 -14.83
C ASP A 130 -4.22 7.27 -15.48
N ILE A 131 -3.13 6.66 -15.02
CA ILE A 131 -1.79 6.85 -15.61
C ILE A 131 -1.34 5.59 -16.35
N SER A 132 -0.66 5.80 -17.49
CA SER A 132 -0.09 4.71 -18.27
C SER A 132 0.95 3.93 -17.45
N ASP A 133 1.20 2.66 -17.78
CA ASP A 133 2.29 1.90 -17.14
C ASP A 133 3.64 2.60 -17.29
N GLU A 134 3.85 3.29 -18.41
CA GLU A 134 5.05 4.10 -18.67
C GLU A 134 5.15 5.28 -17.69
N ASP A 135 4.07 6.04 -17.50
CA ASP A 135 4.03 7.15 -16.55
C ASP A 135 4.18 6.66 -15.11
N ARG A 136 3.57 5.52 -14.76
CA ARG A 136 3.69 4.91 -13.44
C ARG A 136 5.13 4.49 -13.15
N ASN A 137 5.81 3.87 -14.11
CA ASN A 137 7.21 3.53 -13.96
C ASN A 137 8.08 4.78 -13.88
N SER A 138 7.83 5.78 -14.73
CA SER A 138 8.54 7.07 -14.66
C SER A 138 8.35 7.77 -13.31
N CYS A 139 7.18 7.68 -12.70
CA CYS A 139 6.93 8.16 -11.35
C CYS A 139 7.77 7.41 -10.31
N LYS A 140 7.75 6.08 -10.33
CA LYS A 140 8.54 5.24 -9.42
C LYS A 140 10.03 5.60 -9.48
N ASP A 141 10.56 5.84 -10.67
CA ASP A 141 11.95 6.26 -10.86
C ASP A 141 12.26 7.62 -10.20
N ARG A 142 11.33 8.59 -10.26
CA ARG A 142 11.48 9.91 -9.62
C ARG A 142 11.40 9.82 -8.09
N VAL A 143 10.43 9.07 -7.56
CA VAL A 143 10.31 8.84 -6.11
C VAL A 143 11.56 8.13 -5.56
N LYS A 144 12.09 7.17 -6.32
CA LYS A 144 13.38 6.54 -6.02
C LYS A 144 14.53 7.55 -6.01
N ALA A 145 14.61 8.43 -7.01
CA ALA A 145 15.62 9.48 -7.05
C ALA A 145 15.49 10.44 -5.85
N PHE A 146 14.27 10.78 -5.43
CA PHE A 146 14.01 11.57 -4.23
C PHE A 146 14.54 10.89 -2.96
N LYS A 147 14.23 9.61 -2.74
CA LYS A 147 14.75 8.84 -1.60
C LYS A 147 16.29 8.79 -1.58
N GLN A 148 16.92 8.58 -2.74
CA GLN A 148 18.38 8.61 -2.86
C GLN A 148 18.96 9.99 -2.53
N ARG A 149 18.34 11.06 -3.02
CA ARG A 149 18.77 12.43 -2.72
C ARG A 149 18.58 12.77 -1.24
N CYS A 150 17.51 12.27 -0.61
CA CYS A 150 17.28 12.35 0.83
C CYS A 150 18.41 11.69 1.63
N GLN A 151 18.83 10.49 1.24
CA GLN A 151 19.96 9.79 1.85
C GLN A 151 21.25 10.63 1.78
N GLU A 152 21.58 11.16 0.59
CA GLU A 152 22.75 12.02 0.40
C GLU A 152 22.68 13.28 1.29
N ALA A 153 21.52 13.91 1.37
CA ALA A 153 21.29 15.11 2.16
C ALA A 153 21.39 14.85 3.68
N ILE A 154 20.78 13.76 4.19
CA ILE A 154 20.81 13.41 5.62
C ILE A 154 22.22 13.05 6.07
N VAL A 155 22.88 12.16 5.34
CA VAL A 155 24.27 11.75 5.65
C VAL A 155 25.22 12.95 5.53
N GLY A 156 24.96 13.87 4.59
CA GLY A 156 25.74 15.10 4.40
C GLY A 156 25.57 16.17 5.49
N THR A 157 24.37 16.31 6.08
CA THR A 157 23.98 17.46 6.91
C THR A 157 24.33 17.36 8.40
N ILE A 158 24.70 16.19 8.94
CA ILE A 158 25.19 16.06 10.34
C ILE A 158 26.62 16.62 10.55
N SER A 159 27.12 17.43 9.60
CA SER A 159 28.42 18.13 9.67
C SER A 159 28.37 19.60 10.17
N VAL A 160 27.26 20.09 10.73
CA VAL A 160 27.08 21.53 11.06
C VAL A 160 27.49 21.93 12.50
N ASP A 161 28.16 21.07 13.27
CA ASP A 161 28.95 21.52 14.44
C ASP A 161 30.42 21.77 14.01
N PRO A 162 30.92 23.03 14.02
CA PRO A 162 32.30 23.34 13.65
C PRO A 162 33.35 22.59 14.47
N SER A 163 33.00 22.11 15.67
CA SER A 163 33.87 21.32 16.55
C SER A 163 33.96 19.84 16.15
N ARG A 164 33.07 19.35 15.28
CA ARG A 164 33.00 17.97 14.78
C ARG A 164 33.37 17.87 13.29
N ARG A 165 34.29 18.71 12.81
CA ARG A 165 34.91 18.60 11.46
C ARG A 165 35.74 17.31 11.31
N ARG A 166 35.08 16.17 11.31
CA ARG A 166 35.44 15.05 10.46
C ARG A 166 34.20 14.79 9.63
N ARG A 167 34.33 14.91 8.31
CA ARG A 167 33.45 14.16 7.40
C ARG A 167 33.36 12.76 7.99
N ARG A 168 32.20 12.37 8.50
CA ARG A 168 31.93 10.95 8.70
C ARG A 168 32.14 10.34 7.31
N ASP A 169 32.86 9.23 7.21
CA ASP A 169 32.91 8.53 5.94
C ASP A 169 31.45 8.30 5.54
N ALA A 170 31.08 8.71 4.32
CA ALA A 170 29.69 8.75 3.86
C ALA A 170 28.99 7.38 3.88
N SER A 171 29.71 6.31 4.28
CA SER A 171 29.25 4.94 4.37
C SER A 171 28.68 4.52 5.73
N THR A 172 28.76 5.35 6.79
CA THR A 172 28.38 4.89 8.15
C THR A 172 27.06 5.49 8.63
N TRP A 173 25.98 4.71 8.52
CA TRP A 173 24.68 4.99 9.12
C TRP A 173 24.77 5.15 10.64
N THR A 174 24.02 6.11 11.19
CA THR A 174 23.73 6.18 12.63
C THR A 174 22.26 6.01 12.93
N CYS A 175 21.91 5.66 14.17
CA CYS A 175 20.52 5.48 14.59
C CYS A 175 19.63 6.71 14.29
N PRO A 176 20.08 7.97 14.52
CA PRO A 176 19.33 9.14 14.06
C PRO A 176 19.11 9.21 12.54
N ASP A 177 20.11 8.83 11.75
CA ASP A 177 19.99 8.81 10.27
C ASP A 177 18.95 7.79 9.84
N ILE A 178 18.98 6.58 10.41
CA ILE A 178 18.04 5.48 10.12
C ILE A 178 16.61 5.89 10.48
N LYS A 179 16.42 6.50 11.65
CA LYS A 179 15.13 7.01 12.10
C LYS A 179 14.59 8.12 11.20
N GLN A 180 15.47 9.00 10.72
CA GLN A 180 15.06 10.08 9.83
C GLN A 180 14.74 9.57 8.43
N MET A 181 15.48 8.57 7.94
CA MET A 181 15.24 7.97 6.63
C MET A 181 13.96 7.14 6.58
N GLY A 182 13.62 6.43 7.65
CA GLY A 182 12.47 5.53 7.67
C GLY A 182 12.52 4.55 6.49
N GLU A 183 11.41 4.39 5.76
CA GLU A 183 11.30 3.56 4.55
C GLU A 183 12.30 3.94 3.45
N GLY A 184 12.88 5.14 3.48
CA GLY A 184 13.85 5.60 2.50
C GLY A 184 15.18 4.84 2.54
N ILE A 185 15.52 4.22 3.67
CA ILE A 185 16.75 3.43 3.81
C ILE A 185 16.78 2.23 2.84
N THR A 186 15.62 1.81 2.32
CA THR A 186 15.48 0.72 1.34
C THR A 186 16.19 0.99 0.01
N GLU A 187 16.54 2.23 -0.29
CA GLU A 187 17.33 2.56 -1.49
C GLU A 187 18.85 2.43 -1.29
N SER A 188 19.30 2.10 -0.06
CA SER A 188 20.71 1.83 0.24
C SER A 188 21.20 0.60 -0.52
N SER A 189 22.47 0.65 -0.93
CA SER A 189 23.17 -0.52 -1.45
C SER A 189 23.38 -1.59 -0.38
N ASP A 190 23.56 -2.84 -0.84
CA ASP A 190 23.87 -3.96 0.04
C ASP A 190 25.16 -3.72 0.84
N GLU A 191 26.15 -3.06 0.23
CA GLU A 191 27.40 -2.68 0.90
C GLU A 191 27.17 -1.69 2.05
N GLU A 192 26.36 -0.65 1.84
CA GLU A 192 26.02 0.33 2.88
C GLU A 192 25.26 -0.30 4.05
N LEU A 193 24.36 -1.25 3.77
CA LEU A 193 23.63 -1.98 4.80
C LEU A 193 24.53 -2.94 5.60
N LYS A 194 25.50 -3.58 4.94
CA LYS A 194 26.52 -4.42 5.60
C LYS A 194 27.42 -3.62 6.54
N ASP A 195 27.73 -2.38 6.16
CA ASP A 195 28.62 -1.48 6.89
C ASP A 195 27.95 -0.79 8.10
N ILE A 196 26.65 -1.02 8.35
CA ILE A 196 25.99 -0.58 9.59
C ILE A 196 26.79 -1.10 10.79
N LEU A 197 27.15 -0.23 11.73
CA LEU A 197 27.94 -0.65 12.89
C LEU A 197 27.11 -1.50 13.84
N THR A 198 27.71 -2.50 14.49
CA THR A 198 27.05 -3.36 15.50
C THR A 198 26.32 -2.55 16.58
N ALA A 199 26.95 -1.49 17.10
CA ALA A 199 26.33 -0.63 18.11
C ALA A 199 25.11 0.14 17.57
N VAL A 200 25.13 0.51 16.28
CA VAL A 200 23.99 1.16 15.62
C VAL A 200 22.88 0.13 15.43
N LEU A 201 23.22 -1.05 14.90
CA LEU A 201 22.29 -2.16 14.71
C LEU A 201 21.58 -2.54 16.01
N GLU A 202 22.30 -2.63 17.14
CA GLU A 202 21.72 -2.91 18.46
C GLU A 202 20.76 -1.79 18.90
N GLU A 203 21.13 -0.52 18.72
CA GLU A 203 20.34 0.64 19.14
C GLU A 203 19.09 0.85 18.27
N CYS A 204 19.17 0.59 16.96
CA CYS A 204 18.13 0.90 15.97
C CYS A 204 17.43 -0.33 15.37
N LEU A 205 17.62 -1.52 15.95
CA LEU A 205 16.94 -2.73 15.49
C LEU A 205 15.42 -2.56 15.39
N PRO A 206 14.71 -1.92 16.36
CA PRO A 206 13.28 -1.71 16.23
C PRO A 206 12.91 -0.86 15.00
N ASP A 207 13.71 0.16 14.69
CA ASP A 207 13.49 1.05 13.55
C ASP A 207 13.68 0.28 12.24
N LEU A 208 14.80 -0.45 12.11
CA LEU A 208 15.09 -1.30 10.95
C LEU A 208 14.04 -2.40 10.74
N GLY A 209 13.54 -3.00 11.82
CA GLY A 209 12.48 -3.99 11.77
C GLY A 209 11.11 -3.42 11.40
N SER A 210 10.90 -2.12 11.53
CA SER A 210 9.61 -1.47 11.24
C SER A 210 9.45 -1.07 9.78
N ILE A 211 10.55 -1.09 9.01
CA ILE A 211 10.58 -0.83 7.57
C ILE A 211 9.92 -1.99 6.80
N ASN A 212 8.89 -1.68 6.03
CA ASN A 212 8.11 -2.64 5.25
C ASN A 212 8.68 -2.83 3.84
N GLY A 213 9.32 -1.81 3.28
CA GLY A 213 9.81 -1.77 1.90
C GLY A 213 11.07 -2.59 1.62
N TRP A 214 11.64 -3.29 2.63
CA TRP A 214 12.82 -4.12 2.41
C TRP A 214 12.58 -5.19 1.35
N SER A 215 13.50 -5.28 0.39
CA SER A 215 13.55 -6.42 -0.51
C SER A 215 13.91 -7.71 0.23
N GLU A 216 13.58 -8.87 -0.36
CA GLU A 216 13.94 -10.18 0.21
C GLU A 216 15.47 -10.33 0.41
N ALA A 217 16.26 -9.81 -0.53
CA ALA A 217 17.72 -9.79 -0.45
C ALA A 217 18.22 -8.94 0.72
N GLN A 218 17.67 -7.72 0.89
CA GLN A 218 18.03 -6.83 1.99
C GLN A 218 17.64 -7.40 3.36
N ARG A 219 16.44 -8.00 3.48
CA ARG A 219 16.05 -8.67 4.73
C ARG A 219 17.01 -9.81 5.08
N SER A 220 17.41 -10.62 4.09
CA SER A 220 18.35 -11.72 4.29
C SER A 220 19.73 -11.22 4.72
N LEU A 221 20.23 -10.16 4.09
CA LEU A 221 21.49 -9.51 4.42
C LEU A 221 21.48 -8.93 5.84
N LEU A 222 20.42 -8.21 6.20
CA LEU A 222 20.28 -7.64 7.55
C LEU A 222 20.12 -8.74 8.60
N LEU A 223 19.42 -9.83 8.30
CA LEU A 223 19.30 -10.97 9.19
C LEU A 223 20.64 -11.68 9.42
N GLU A 224 21.42 -11.94 8.36
CA GLU A 224 22.78 -12.49 8.46
C GLU A 224 23.67 -11.60 9.34
N LYS A 225 23.54 -10.28 9.20
CA LYS A 225 24.26 -9.33 10.03
C LYS A 225 23.82 -9.35 11.48
N ILE A 226 22.51 -9.43 11.76
CA ILE A 226 21.97 -9.54 13.12
C ILE A 226 22.45 -10.83 13.79
N GLU A 227 22.48 -11.94 13.05
CA GLU A 227 23.02 -13.21 13.53
C GLU A 227 24.50 -13.08 13.92
N ALA A 228 25.32 -12.48 13.06
CA ALA A 228 26.75 -12.30 13.31
C ALA A 228 27.07 -11.31 14.46
N ASP A 229 26.30 -10.22 14.57
CA ASP A 229 26.63 -9.08 15.44
C ASP A 229 25.91 -9.13 16.80
N LEU A 230 24.67 -9.64 16.84
CA LEU A 230 23.80 -9.56 18.02
C LEU A 230 23.46 -10.93 18.63
N ALA A 231 23.57 -12.01 17.86
CA ALA A 231 23.22 -13.34 18.33
C ALA A 231 24.46 -14.04 18.93
N SER A 232 24.29 -14.68 20.09
CA SER A 232 25.34 -15.52 20.67
C SER A 232 25.33 -16.89 19.97
N ASP A 233 25.85 -16.93 18.74
CA ASP A 233 26.03 -18.08 17.81
C ASP A 233 25.02 -18.17 16.66
N ASP A 234 23.71 -18.12 16.94
CA ASP A 234 22.62 -18.27 15.96
C ASP A 234 21.43 -17.43 16.43
N ILE A 235 20.49 -17.10 15.54
CA ILE A 235 19.23 -16.38 15.81
C ILE A 235 18.44 -16.96 16.99
N CYS A 236 18.64 -18.25 17.30
CA CYS A 236 18.11 -18.94 18.47
C CYS A 236 18.55 -18.33 19.81
N GLY A 237 19.66 -17.60 19.83
CA GLY A 237 20.22 -16.93 21.00
C GLY A 237 19.64 -15.52 21.24
N LEU A 238 18.79 -15.01 20.34
CA LEU A 238 18.15 -13.71 20.52
C LEU A 238 17.17 -13.73 21.70
N GLY A 239 17.20 -12.68 22.50
CA GLY A 239 16.22 -12.46 23.57
C GLY A 239 14.87 -12.00 23.03
N GLU A 240 13.84 -12.07 23.88
CA GLU A 240 12.46 -11.68 23.56
C GLU A 240 12.35 -10.26 22.94
N LEU A 241 13.06 -9.28 23.51
CA LEU A 241 13.05 -7.90 23.00
C LEU A 241 13.65 -7.80 21.59
N GLN A 242 14.69 -8.58 21.28
CA GLN A 242 15.30 -8.59 19.96
C GLN A 242 14.38 -9.25 18.94
N LEU A 243 13.75 -10.38 19.30
CA LEU A 243 12.75 -11.06 18.44
C LEU A 243 11.54 -10.15 18.13
N LEU A 244 11.04 -9.43 19.13
CA LEU A 244 9.97 -8.43 18.91
C LEU A 244 10.42 -7.29 17.98
N SER A 245 11.70 -6.92 18.05
CA SER A 245 12.28 -5.84 17.24
C SER A 245 12.59 -6.27 15.80
N LEU A 246 12.78 -7.57 15.51
CA LEU A 246 13.01 -8.05 14.15
C LEU A 246 11.85 -7.67 13.22
N ASN A 247 10.60 -7.87 13.68
CA ASN A 247 9.39 -7.50 12.95
C ASN A 247 9.46 -7.87 11.46
N GLN A 248 9.48 -6.93 10.50
CA GLN A 248 9.53 -7.22 9.06
C GLN A 248 10.78 -8.02 8.62
N LEU A 249 11.91 -7.87 9.33
CA LEU A 249 13.12 -8.66 9.07
C LEU A 249 12.91 -10.14 9.38
N SER A 250 11.94 -10.49 10.23
CA SER A 250 11.57 -11.88 10.52
C SER A 250 11.15 -12.64 9.26
N LEU A 251 10.68 -11.96 8.21
CA LEU A 251 10.31 -12.60 6.95
C LEU A 251 11.49 -13.24 6.21
N ALA A 252 12.74 -12.94 6.59
CA ALA A 252 13.93 -13.64 6.08
C ALA A 252 14.29 -14.91 6.88
N LEU A 253 13.59 -15.24 7.97
CA LEU A 253 13.90 -16.42 8.77
C LEU A 253 13.69 -17.70 7.96
N THR A 254 14.69 -18.59 7.95
CA THR A 254 14.56 -19.90 7.33
C THR A 254 13.71 -20.83 8.20
N THR A 255 13.33 -21.99 7.68
CA THR A 255 12.64 -23.01 8.49
C THR A 255 13.50 -23.53 9.63
N ASP A 256 14.82 -23.53 9.47
CA ASP A 256 15.78 -23.95 10.51
C ASP A 256 15.84 -22.90 11.64
N HIS A 257 15.86 -21.61 11.29
CA HIS A 257 15.72 -20.52 12.25
C HIS A 257 14.40 -20.65 13.04
N ILE A 258 13.28 -20.87 12.34
CA ILE A 258 11.96 -21.02 12.96
C ILE A 258 11.91 -22.22 13.94
N ALA A 259 12.63 -23.30 13.63
CA ALA A 259 12.61 -24.51 14.45
C ALA A 259 13.13 -24.29 15.89
N CYS A 260 13.96 -23.27 16.11
CA CYS A 260 14.50 -22.95 17.43
C CYS A 260 13.86 -21.75 18.13
N LEU A 261 13.08 -20.92 17.44
CA LEU A 261 12.42 -19.74 18.03
C LEU A 261 11.58 -20.09 19.26
N ASP A 262 11.56 -19.21 20.26
CA ASP A 262 10.64 -19.36 21.39
C ASP A 262 9.30 -18.66 21.12
N LEU A 263 8.27 -19.45 20.81
CA LEU A 263 6.88 -19.00 20.62
C LEU A 263 6.00 -19.28 21.86
N THR A 264 6.60 -19.55 23.02
CA THR A 264 5.87 -19.65 24.29
C THR A 264 5.40 -18.29 24.80
N SER A 265 6.13 -17.20 24.47
CA SER A 265 5.67 -15.83 24.67
C SER A 265 4.53 -15.50 23.71
N ASP A 266 3.39 -15.06 24.25
CA ASP A 266 2.25 -14.57 23.47
C ASP A 266 2.61 -13.32 22.66
N ASP A 267 3.48 -12.46 23.20
CA ASP A 267 3.91 -11.22 22.54
C ASP A 267 4.75 -11.53 21.30
N VAL A 268 5.74 -12.42 21.42
CA VAL A 268 6.57 -12.85 20.28
C VAL A 268 5.72 -13.56 19.22
N ALA A 269 4.91 -14.52 19.65
CA ALA A 269 4.10 -15.32 18.73
C ALA A 269 3.06 -14.47 17.99
N SER A 270 2.39 -13.54 18.69
CA SER A 270 1.40 -12.64 18.06
C SER A 270 2.04 -11.60 17.16
N ARG A 271 3.23 -11.08 17.53
CA ARG A 271 4.01 -10.17 16.66
C ARG A 271 4.36 -10.83 15.35
N LEU A 272 4.89 -12.06 15.38
CA LEU A 272 5.23 -12.82 14.17
C LEU A 272 3.98 -13.28 13.40
N GLY A 273 2.92 -13.67 14.11
CA GLY A 273 1.64 -14.06 13.51
C GLY A 273 0.95 -12.91 12.78
N GLY A 274 1.14 -11.67 13.23
CA GLY A 274 0.60 -10.48 12.57
C GLY A 274 1.27 -10.13 11.24
N LEU A 275 2.47 -10.63 10.99
CA LEU A 275 3.20 -10.36 9.75
C LEU A 275 2.57 -11.09 8.56
N SER A 276 2.24 -10.34 7.52
CA SER A 276 1.94 -10.88 6.20
C SER A 276 3.22 -11.01 5.37
N GLY A 277 3.26 -11.94 4.42
CA GLY A 277 4.41 -12.11 3.51
C GLY A 277 5.29 -13.33 3.81
N TRP A 278 4.94 -14.10 4.84
CA TRP A 278 5.53 -15.42 5.05
C TRP A 278 5.30 -16.33 3.83
N SER A 279 6.34 -17.06 3.44
CA SER A 279 6.20 -18.18 2.51
C SER A 279 5.40 -19.33 3.11
N THR A 280 4.88 -20.22 2.26
CA THR A 280 4.16 -21.43 2.69
C THR A 280 5.00 -22.30 3.61
N ASP A 281 6.30 -22.46 3.33
CA ASP A 281 7.19 -23.29 4.15
C ASP A 281 7.43 -22.68 5.53
N GLN A 282 7.61 -21.36 5.61
CA GLN A 282 7.70 -20.64 6.87
C GLN A 282 6.40 -20.74 7.68
N LEU A 283 5.23 -20.55 7.05
CA LEU A 283 3.94 -20.69 7.73
C LEU A 283 3.75 -22.10 8.30
N ASN A 284 4.09 -23.14 7.53
CA ASN A 284 4.04 -24.52 8.00
C ASN A 284 4.99 -24.74 9.20
N ALA A 285 6.21 -24.20 9.14
CA ALA A 285 7.18 -24.28 10.24
C ALA A 285 6.69 -23.54 11.49
N LEU A 286 6.16 -22.33 11.35
CA LEU A 286 5.64 -21.51 12.45
C LEU A 286 4.43 -22.17 13.11
N ALA A 287 3.47 -22.66 12.32
CA ALA A 287 2.30 -23.39 12.83
C ALA A 287 2.70 -24.63 13.63
N ASN A 288 3.64 -25.42 13.09
CA ASN A 288 4.15 -26.62 13.77
C ASN A 288 4.95 -26.28 15.03
N ARG A 289 5.80 -25.25 14.99
CA ARG A 289 6.56 -24.77 16.15
C ARG A 289 5.62 -24.32 17.26
N PHE A 290 4.67 -23.45 16.95
CA PHE A 290 3.65 -22.95 17.89
C PHE A 290 2.88 -24.09 18.56
N LYS A 291 2.36 -25.03 17.75
CA LYS A 291 1.65 -26.21 18.27
C LYS A 291 2.52 -27.05 19.20
N SER A 292 3.77 -27.32 18.81
CA SER A 292 4.68 -28.17 19.58
C SER A 292 5.00 -27.58 20.96
N GLN A 293 5.22 -26.26 21.04
CA GLN A 293 5.53 -25.59 22.30
C GLN A 293 4.31 -25.41 23.21
N ARG A 294 3.10 -25.43 22.64
CA ARG A 294 1.83 -25.30 23.39
C ARG A 294 1.09 -26.62 23.60
N SER A 295 1.72 -27.75 23.26
CA SER A 295 1.11 -29.08 23.39
C SER A 295 -0.22 -29.26 22.63
N ILE A 296 -0.38 -28.56 21.50
CA ILE A 296 -1.57 -28.66 20.63
C ILE A 296 -1.36 -29.85 19.69
N SER A 297 -2.09 -30.93 19.92
CA SER A 297 -1.90 -32.20 19.18
C SER A 297 -2.75 -32.28 17.92
N SER A 298 -3.87 -31.55 17.88
CA SER A 298 -4.84 -31.58 16.80
C SER A 298 -5.61 -30.27 16.67
N GLY A 299 -6.34 -30.10 15.57
CA GLY A 299 -7.21 -28.93 15.37
C GLY A 299 -8.28 -28.76 16.47
N SER A 300 -8.76 -29.86 17.07
CA SER A 300 -9.75 -29.79 18.16
C SER A 300 -9.19 -29.20 19.47
N ASP A 301 -7.87 -29.10 19.61
CA ASP A 301 -7.21 -28.51 20.78
C ASP A 301 -6.98 -26.99 20.59
N ILE A 302 -7.31 -26.43 19.41
CA ILE A 302 -7.15 -25.01 19.10
C ILE A 302 -8.31 -24.21 19.70
N THR A 303 -7.98 -23.21 20.51
CA THR A 303 -8.93 -22.30 21.15
C THR A 303 -8.93 -20.94 20.46
N LYS A 304 -9.89 -20.08 20.80
CA LYS A 304 -9.93 -18.69 20.33
C LYS A 304 -8.67 -17.89 20.70
N ASP A 305 -8.06 -18.20 21.86
CA ASP A 305 -6.85 -17.53 22.33
C ASP A 305 -5.66 -17.95 21.46
N HIS A 306 -5.57 -19.24 21.11
CA HIS A 306 -4.60 -19.73 20.13
C HIS A 306 -4.77 -19.03 18.78
N LEU A 307 -6.01 -18.92 18.26
CA LEU A 307 -6.28 -18.27 16.98
C LEU A 307 -5.92 -16.78 16.98
N SER A 308 -6.20 -16.07 18.08
CA SER A 308 -5.85 -14.67 18.24
C SER A 308 -4.34 -14.42 18.21
N ILE A 309 -3.55 -15.38 18.69
CA ILE A 309 -2.08 -15.31 18.67
C ILE A 309 -1.53 -15.76 17.32
N MET A 310 -2.07 -16.86 16.77
CA MET A 310 -1.57 -17.47 15.53
C MET A 310 -1.71 -16.54 14.32
N GLN A 311 -2.86 -15.87 14.14
CA GLN A 311 -3.13 -15.01 12.98
C GLN A 311 -2.71 -15.67 11.65
N HIS A 312 -1.69 -15.15 10.93
CA HIS A 312 -1.23 -15.75 9.67
C HIS A 312 -0.70 -17.18 9.83
N PHE A 313 -0.23 -17.61 11.02
CA PHE A 313 0.19 -19.00 11.24
C PHE A 313 -0.93 -20.01 10.99
N VAL A 314 -2.20 -19.61 11.11
CA VAL A 314 -3.33 -20.50 10.79
C VAL A 314 -3.29 -20.95 9.33
N CYS A 315 -2.69 -20.15 8.44
CA CYS A 315 -2.49 -20.48 7.02
C CYS A 315 -1.38 -21.52 6.77
N GLY A 316 -0.67 -21.97 7.81
CA GLY A 316 0.26 -23.11 7.79
C GLY A 316 -0.30 -24.41 8.39
N LEU A 317 -1.55 -24.39 8.87
CA LEU A 317 -2.25 -25.60 9.31
C LEU A 317 -2.81 -26.35 8.09
N SER A 318 -2.93 -27.67 8.17
CA SER A 318 -3.66 -28.40 7.14
C SER A 318 -5.16 -28.04 7.12
N ALA A 319 -5.81 -28.19 5.97
CA ALA A 319 -7.26 -27.98 5.87
C ALA A 319 -8.06 -28.85 6.85
N ALA A 320 -7.61 -30.09 7.09
CA ALA A 320 -8.23 -31.00 8.04
C ALA A 320 -8.11 -30.51 9.49
N GLU A 321 -6.99 -29.89 9.86
CA GLU A 321 -6.83 -29.27 11.18
C GLU A 321 -7.73 -28.07 11.34
N ILE A 322 -7.80 -27.18 10.35
CA ILE A 322 -8.72 -26.03 10.35
C ILE A 322 -10.17 -26.51 10.51
N GLU A 323 -10.56 -27.54 9.77
CA GLU A 323 -11.89 -28.14 9.85
C GLU A 323 -12.22 -28.77 11.21
N ALA A 324 -11.21 -29.24 11.93
CA ALA A 324 -11.34 -29.83 13.25
C ALA A 324 -11.42 -28.81 14.40
N ILE A 325 -11.15 -27.52 14.13
CA ILE A 325 -11.26 -26.45 15.13
C ILE A 325 -12.71 -26.36 15.65
N PRO A 326 -12.96 -26.30 16.97
CA PRO A 326 -14.31 -26.22 17.48
C PRO A 326 -15.07 -24.98 16.98
N THR A 327 -16.37 -25.15 16.70
CA THR A 327 -17.25 -24.14 16.09
C THR A 327 -17.31 -22.85 16.91
N ALA A 328 -17.42 -22.96 18.23
CA ALA A 328 -17.48 -21.82 19.12
C ALA A 328 -16.18 -21.00 19.14
N GLU A 329 -15.03 -21.68 19.15
CA GLU A 329 -13.71 -21.04 19.14
C GLU A 329 -13.50 -20.28 17.82
N PHE A 330 -13.81 -20.89 16.68
CA PHE A 330 -13.67 -20.25 15.38
C PHE A 330 -14.61 -19.04 15.20
N LYS A 331 -15.86 -19.15 15.68
CA LYS A 331 -16.82 -18.04 15.64
C LYS A 331 -16.27 -16.79 16.34
N SER A 332 -15.70 -16.96 17.53
CA SER A 332 -15.13 -15.83 18.30
C SER A 332 -13.88 -15.22 17.65
N SER A 333 -13.21 -15.93 16.75
CA SER A 333 -11.99 -15.47 16.07
C SER A 333 -12.22 -15.08 14.61
N THR A 334 -13.47 -15.06 14.11
CA THR A 334 -13.76 -14.83 12.69
C THR A 334 -13.22 -13.48 12.21
N ALA A 335 -13.48 -12.38 12.93
CA ALA A 335 -12.96 -11.05 12.58
C ALA A 335 -11.42 -10.99 12.56
N VAL A 336 -10.75 -11.63 13.51
CA VAL A 336 -9.28 -11.68 13.58
C VAL A 336 -8.68 -12.44 12.39
N LEU A 337 -9.30 -13.54 11.99
CA LEU A 337 -8.87 -14.31 10.82
C LEU A 337 -9.34 -13.68 9.49
N GLY A 338 -10.40 -12.88 9.53
CA GLY A 338 -10.90 -12.09 8.40
C GLY A 338 -9.98 -10.91 8.08
N SER A 339 -9.27 -10.35 9.06
CA SER A 339 -8.32 -9.26 8.87
C SER A 339 -6.95 -9.67 8.32
N LEU A 340 -6.72 -10.97 8.10
CA LEU A 340 -5.48 -11.46 7.49
C LEU A 340 -5.31 -10.86 6.09
N LYS A 341 -4.06 -10.59 5.69
CA LYS A 341 -3.79 -9.94 4.40
C LYS A 341 -3.63 -10.94 3.26
N THR A 342 -3.14 -12.15 3.58
CA THR A 342 -2.92 -13.22 2.61
C THR A 342 -3.13 -14.58 3.26
N CYS A 343 -3.66 -15.54 2.52
CA CYS A 343 -3.75 -16.94 2.93
C CYS A 343 -4.02 -17.81 1.69
N PRO A 344 -3.50 -19.04 1.59
CA PRO A 344 -3.80 -19.87 0.44
C PRO A 344 -5.31 -20.18 0.35
N LEU A 345 -5.88 -20.10 -0.85
CA LEU A 345 -7.33 -20.24 -1.09
C LEU A 345 -7.94 -21.51 -0.49
N ALA A 346 -7.19 -22.62 -0.44
CA ALA A 346 -7.65 -23.86 0.18
C ALA A 346 -7.91 -23.71 1.69
N HIS A 347 -7.09 -22.92 2.39
CA HIS A 347 -7.27 -22.60 3.81
C HIS A 347 -8.46 -21.65 4.00
N LEU A 348 -8.60 -20.63 3.16
CA LEU A 348 -9.78 -19.74 3.18
C LEU A 348 -11.08 -20.52 2.97
N LYS A 349 -11.09 -21.52 2.07
CA LYS A 349 -12.24 -22.44 1.90
C LYS A 349 -12.48 -23.33 3.11
N ALA A 350 -11.45 -23.77 3.83
CA ALA A 350 -11.59 -24.53 5.07
C ALA A 350 -12.15 -23.64 6.21
N MET A 351 -11.63 -22.42 6.35
CA MET A 351 -12.10 -21.39 7.27
C MET A 351 -13.56 -21.01 7.00
N LYS A 352 -13.94 -20.75 5.74
CA LYS A 352 -15.34 -20.49 5.37
C LYS A 352 -16.26 -21.63 5.82
N ARG A 353 -15.83 -22.89 5.65
CA ARG A 353 -16.60 -24.06 6.11
C ARG A 353 -16.78 -24.10 7.63
N ARG A 354 -15.88 -23.50 8.39
CA ARG A 354 -16.06 -23.30 9.83
C ARG A 354 -17.09 -22.21 10.14
N ILE A 355 -17.21 -21.16 9.31
CA ILE A 355 -18.19 -20.07 9.49
C ILE A 355 -19.62 -20.51 9.15
N ILE A 356 -19.83 -21.29 8.07
CA ILE A 356 -21.17 -21.68 7.58
C ILE A 356 -21.92 -22.69 8.49
N HIS A 357 -21.36 -23.05 9.64
CA HIS A 357 -22.01 -23.97 10.56
C HIS A 357 -23.38 -23.41 11.00
N THR A 358 -24.40 -24.27 11.08
CA THR A 358 -25.78 -23.86 11.39
C THR A 358 -25.92 -23.18 12.75
N ASP A 359 -25.05 -23.55 13.69
CA ASP A 359 -25.00 -22.96 15.03
C ASP A 359 -24.28 -21.60 15.09
N ILE A 360 -23.64 -21.17 13.99
CA ILE A 360 -22.94 -19.89 13.89
C ILE A 360 -23.78 -18.90 13.09
N ASN A 361 -23.80 -19.06 11.76
CA ASN A 361 -24.34 -18.12 10.77
C ASN A 361 -25.21 -18.81 9.71
N GLY A 362 -25.22 -20.15 9.64
CA GLY A 362 -25.91 -20.87 8.58
C GLY A 362 -25.27 -20.68 7.19
N PRO A 363 -25.99 -21.01 6.09
CA PRO A 363 -25.44 -20.92 4.75
C PRO A 363 -25.14 -19.47 4.34
N VAL A 364 -24.22 -19.27 3.39
CA VAL A 364 -23.80 -17.95 2.89
C VAL A 364 -24.98 -17.09 2.43
N SER A 365 -26.02 -17.70 1.86
CA SER A 365 -27.24 -16.99 1.44
C SER A 365 -28.02 -16.32 2.58
N GLY A 366 -27.75 -16.68 3.84
CA GLY A 366 -28.34 -16.09 5.03
C GLY A 366 -27.43 -15.11 5.77
N TRP A 367 -26.22 -14.86 5.26
CA TRP A 367 -25.29 -13.91 5.87
C TRP A 367 -25.79 -12.48 5.67
N ASP A 368 -25.67 -11.68 6.73
CA ASP A 368 -25.88 -10.24 6.67
C ASP A 368 -24.54 -9.49 6.40
N VAL A 369 -24.63 -8.17 6.29
CA VAL A 369 -23.48 -7.29 6.06
C VAL A 369 -22.41 -7.47 7.14
N SER A 370 -22.81 -7.66 8.41
CA SER A 370 -21.87 -7.79 9.54
C SER A 370 -21.10 -9.11 9.46
N VAL A 371 -21.79 -10.21 9.14
CA VAL A 371 -21.15 -11.52 8.99
C VAL A 371 -20.17 -11.52 7.83
N LEU A 372 -20.53 -10.90 6.69
CA LEU A 372 -19.63 -10.83 5.54
C LEU A 372 -18.43 -9.92 5.81
N ALA A 373 -18.63 -8.81 6.52
CA ALA A 373 -17.55 -7.90 6.95
C ALA A 373 -16.56 -8.60 7.89
N ASP A 374 -17.07 -9.31 8.92
CA ASP A 374 -16.22 -10.07 9.85
C ASP A 374 -15.48 -11.22 9.15
N ALA A 375 -16.07 -11.83 8.12
CA ALA A 375 -15.39 -12.87 7.34
C ALA A 375 -14.17 -12.32 6.60
N GLY A 376 -14.16 -11.05 6.21
CA GLY A 376 -13.04 -10.37 5.55
C GLY A 376 -12.43 -11.20 4.42
N ILE A 377 -11.11 -11.43 4.43
CA ILE A 377 -10.41 -12.23 3.42
C ILE A 377 -10.96 -13.67 3.27
N ILE A 378 -11.57 -14.24 4.31
CA ILE A 378 -12.18 -15.58 4.27
C ILE A 378 -13.30 -15.65 3.23
N ALA A 379 -13.97 -14.52 2.95
CA ALA A 379 -14.98 -14.42 1.91
C ALA A 379 -14.44 -14.74 0.51
N ALA A 380 -13.13 -14.68 0.26
CA ALA A 380 -12.54 -15.15 -1.01
C ALA A 380 -12.72 -16.68 -1.22
N GLY A 381 -13.03 -17.44 -0.15
CA GLY A 381 -13.37 -18.85 -0.23
C GLY A 381 -14.82 -19.15 -0.65
N ILE A 382 -15.65 -18.12 -0.83
CA ILE A 382 -17.03 -18.24 -1.35
C ILE A 382 -16.99 -18.78 -2.78
N ASP A 383 -17.90 -19.69 -3.12
CA ASP A 383 -18.01 -20.26 -4.46
C ASP A 383 -19.02 -19.53 -5.36
N ASP A 384 -19.10 -19.98 -6.61
CA ASP A 384 -19.90 -19.35 -7.66
C ASP A 384 -21.42 -19.43 -7.40
N CYS A 385 -21.87 -20.43 -6.64
CA CYS A 385 -23.27 -20.60 -6.28
C CYS A 385 -23.62 -19.77 -5.06
N GLU A 386 -22.72 -19.74 -4.08
CA GLU A 386 -22.86 -18.93 -2.87
C GLU A 386 -22.84 -17.42 -3.18
N VAL A 387 -21.94 -16.94 -4.05
CA VAL A 387 -21.86 -15.50 -4.40
C VAL A 387 -23.13 -15.02 -5.14
N LYS A 388 -23.73 -15.87 -5.98
CA LYS A 388 -25.01 -15.57 -6.67
C LYS A 388 -26.18 -15.45 -5.71
N ALA A 389 -26.09 -16.07 -4.54
CA ALA A 389 -27.14 -16.05 -3.53
C ALA A 389 -27.04 -14.85 -2.57
N LEU A 390 -25.94 -14.10 -2.61
CA LEU A 390 -25.79 -12.87 -1.83
C LEU A 390 -26.66 -11.75 -2.40
N SER A 391 -27.34 -11.02 -1.52
CA SER A 391 -28.09 -9.82 -1.92
C SER A 391 -27.13 -8.66 -2.24
N ASN A 392 -27.59 -7.71 -3.05
CA ASN A 392 -26.83 -6.49 -3.35
C ASN A 392 -26.48 -5.71 -2.06
N GLU A 393 -27.38 -5.67 -1.08
CA GLU A 393 -27.11 -5.00 0.20
C GLU A 393 -26.03 -5.73 1.01
N THR A 394 -26.03 -7.07 1.01
CA THR A 394 -25.02 -7.87 1.71
C THR A 394 -23.62 -7.63 1.14
N LEU A 395 -23.49 -7.35 -0.17
CA LEU A 395 -22.20 -7.09 -0.82
C LEU A 395 -21.48 -5.85 -0.27
N ASN A 396 -22.16 -4.93 0.40
CA ASN A 396 -21.52 -3.83 1.12
C ASN A 396 -20.60 -4.32 2.25
N GLY A 397 -20.76 -5.55 2.74
CA GLY A 397 -19.86 -6.17 3.71
C GLY A 397 -18.65 -6.88 3.09
N LEU A 398 -18.56 -6.98 1.75
CA LEU A 398 -17.46 -7.69 1.09
C LEU A 398 -16.19 -6.82 1.07
N GLN A 399 -15.16 -7.20 1.82
CA GLN A 399 -13.93 -6.42 1.84
C GLN A 399 -13.16 -6.51 0.50
N SER A 400 -12.50 -5.42 0.12
CA SER A 400 -11.55 -5.33 -1.00
C SER A 400 -10.45 -6.41 -0.94
N SER A 401 -9.95 -6.71 0.26
CA SER A 401 -8.98 -7.78 0.52
C SER A 401 -9.49 -9.15 0.02
N ALA A 402 -10.77 -9.43 0.18
CA ALA A 402 -11.41 -10.65 -0.32
C ALA A 402 -11.53 -10.64 -1.84
N LEU A 403 -11.96 -9.52 -2.43
CA LEU A 403 -12.10 -9.37 -3.89
C LEU A 403 -10.77 -9.59 -4.62
N LYS A 404 -9.65 -9.10 -4.06
CA LYS A 404 -8.30 -9.32 -4.61
C LYS A 404 -7.92 -10.81 -4.67
N HIS A 405 -8.33 -11.58 -3.68
CA HIS A 405 -8.03 -13.01 -3.55
C HIS A 405 -9.11 -13.92 -4.14
N MET A 406 -10.23 -13.36 -4.57
CA MET A 406 -11.37 -14.10 -5.10
C MET A 406 -11.01 -14.69 -6.46
N PRO A 407 -11.33 -15.98 -6.72
CA PRO A 407 -11.12 -16.56 -8.04
C PRO A 407 -11.94 -15.84 -9.11
N LYS A 408 -11.36 -15.67 -10.31
CA LYS A 408 -12.02 -15.01 -11.45
C LYS A 408 -13.36 -15.66 -11.80
N GLU A 409 -13.51 -16.96 -11.60
CA GLU A 409 -14.73 -17.70 -11.88
C GLU A 409 -15.89 -17.26 -10.97
N VAL A 410 -15.58 -16.86 -9.73
CA VAL A 410 -16.57 -16.35 -8.77
C VAL A 410 -17.01 -14.94 -9.16
N LEU A 411 -16.08 -14.08 -9.59
CA LEU A 411 -16.40 -12.76 -10.14
C LEU A 411 -17.26 -12.86 -11.41
N GLN A 412 -16.93 -13.79 -12.32
CA GLN A 412 -17.73 -14.03 -13.53
C GLN A 412 -19.14 -14.56 -13.22
N ALA A 413 -19.32 -15.21 -12.08
CA ALA A 413 -20.60 -15.72 -11.62
C ALA A 413 -21.51 -14.63 -11.03
N MET A 414 -20.97 -13.48 -10.61
CA MET A 414 -21.76 -12.35 -10.11
C MET A 414 -22.62 -11.75 -11.22
N SER A 415 -23.86 -11.37 -10.89
CA SER A 415 -24.73 -10.67 -11.83
C SER A 415 -24.27 -9.22 -12.07
N ALA A 416 -24.68 -8.61 -13.18
CA ALA A 416 -24.41 -7.19 -13.42
C ALA A 416 -24.96 -6.30 -12.29
N SER A 417 -26.13 -6.63 -11.74
CA SER A 417 -26.71 -5.86 -10.62
C SER A 417 -25.91 -5.97 -9.32
N GLN A 418 -25.27 -7.12 -9.07
CA GLN A 418 -24.38 -7.31 -7.92
C GLN A 418 -23.06 -6.54 -8.08
N LEU A 419 -22.51 -6.49 -9.29
CA LEU A 419 -21.29 -5.71 -9.57
C LEU A 419 -21.56 -4.20 -9.52
N GLU A 420 -22.76 -3.77 -9.93
CA GLU A 420 -23.20 -2.37 -9.87
C GLU A 420 -23.41 -1.88 -8.41
N SER A 421 -23.69 -2.80 -7.47
CA SER A 421 -23.84 -2.45 -6.06
C SER A 421 -22.52 -2.35 -5.28
N LEU A 422 -21.39 -2.65 -5.91
CA LEU A 422 -20.08 -2.47 -5.27
C LEU A 422 -19.75 -0.98 -5.12
N ASP A 423 -18.95 -0.64 -4.11
CA ASP A 423 -18.39 0.69 -3.96
C ASP A 423 -17.08 0.87 -4.76
N GLU A 424 -16.58 2.11 -4.82
CA GLU A 424 -15.37 2.47 -5.55
C GLU A 424 -14.13 1.69 -5.08
N VAL A 425 -14.00 1.44 -3.77
CA VAL A 425 -12.85 0.73 -3.18
C VAL A 425 -12.89 -0.75 -3.59
N GLN A 426 -14.08 -1.35 -3.54
CA GLN A 426 -14.33 -2.73 -3.95
C GLN A 426 -14.11 -2.94 -5.46
N VAL A 427 -14.62 -2.06 -6.31
CA VAL A 427 -14.43 -2.15 -7.77
C VAL A 427 -12.96 -2.12 -8.13
N ASN A 428 -12.18 -1.27 -7.46
CA ASN A 428 -10.74 -1.17 -7.71
C ASN A 428 -9.94 -2.34 -7.12
N ALA A 429 -10.51 -3.11 -6.20
CA ALA A 429 -9.94 -4.35 -5.71
C ALA A 429 -10.15 -5.54 -6.66
N VAL A 430 -10.97 -5.39 -7.70
CA VAL A 430 -11.19 -6.42 -8.73
C VAL A 430 -9.90 -6.62 -9.53
N SER A 431 -9.24 -7.74 -9.29
CA SER A 431 -7.90 -8.04 -9.81
C SER A 431 -7.83 -8.27 -11.32
N SER A 432 -8.94 -8.67 -11.95
CA SER A 432 -9.05 -8.84 -13.39
C SER A 432 -10.49 -8.74 -13.86
N THR A 433 -10.69 -8.05 -14.99
CA THR A 433 -11.98 -7.99 -15.70
C THR A 433 -12.02 -8.95 -16.90
N GLU A 434 -11.00 -9.80 -17.06
CA GLU A 434 -10.91 -10.77 -18.13
C GLU A 434 -12.05 -11.80 -18.07
N GLY A 435 -12.74 -11.98 -19.19
CA GLY A 435 -13.86 -12.91 -19.30
C GLY A 435 -15.19 -12.40 -18.73
N LEU A 436 -15.24 -11.19 -18.16
CA LEU A 436 -16.50 -10.53 -17.86
C LEU A 436 -17.29 -10.23 -19.14
N SER A 437 -18.61 -10.24 -19.06
CA SER A 437 -19.49 -9.77 -20.13
C SER A 437 -19.47 -8.25 -20.26
N VAL A 438 -19.98 -7.73 -21.38
CA VAL A 438 -20.17 -6.28 -21.58
C VAL A 438 -21.04 -5.68 -20.47
N ALA A 439 -22.12 -6.36 -20.08
CA ALA A 439 -23.00 -5.90 -19.01
C ALA A 439 -22.29 -5.83 -17.65
N GLN A 440 -21.44 -6.81 -17.33
CA GLN A 440 -20.66 -6.82 -16.09
C GLN A 440 -19.59 -5.72 -16.07
N ARG A 441 -18.90 -5.49 -17.19
CA ARG A 441 -17.92 -4.38 -17.29
C ARG A 441 -18.60 -3.02 -17.16
N ASN A 442 -19.77 -2.84 -17.78
CA ASN A 442 -20.54 -1.61 -17.66
C ASN A 442 -21.02 -1.40 -16.21
N ALA A 443 -21.46 -2.47 -15.53
CA ALA A 443 -21.84 -2.40 -14.12
C ALA A 443 -20.68 -1.93 -13.21
N LEU A 444 -19.46 -2.44 -13.44
CA LEU A 444 -18.29 -1.97 -12.71
C LEU A 444 -17.99 -0.48 -12.98
N LEU A 445 -18.17 -0.02 -14.22
CA LEU A 445 -18.02 1.39 -14.56
C LEU A 445 -19.06 2.28 -13.84
N ILE A 446 -20.30 1.81 -13.72
CA ILE A 446 -21.36 2.52 -12.98
C ILE A 446 -21.02 2.57 -11.48
N ALA A 447 -20.60 1.45 -10.90
CA ALA A 447 -20.20 1.37 -9.50
C ALA A 447 -19.03 2.29 -9.17
N GLU A 448 -18.07 2.42 -10.10
CA GLU A 448 -16.90 3.27 -9.94
C GLU A 448 -17.20 4.77 -10.05
N TYR A 449 -18.00 5.18 -11.05
CA TYR A 449 -18.16 6.60 -11.39
C TYR A 449 -19.58 7.16 -11.14
N GLY A 450 -20.54 6.32 -10.74
CA GLY A 450 -21.94 6.70 -10.55
C GLY A 450 -22.68 7.11 -11.84
N VAL A 451 -22.15 6.79 -13.02
CA VAL A 451 -22.69 7.22 -14.33
C VAL A 451 -23.71 6.22 -14.86
N ASN A 452 -24.98 6.63 -15.02
CA ASN A 452 -26.03 5.79 -15.62
C ASN A 452 -25.70 5.36 -17.06
N ALA A 453 -25.85 4.07 -17.36
CA ALA A 453 -25.57 3.43 -18.66
C ALA A 453 -26.36 4.00 -19.87
N GLU A 454 -27.38 4.82 -19.63
CA GLU A 454 -28.21 5.41 -20.68
C GLU A 454 -27.45 6.51 -21.46
N LEU A 455 -26.45 7.16 -20.85
CA LEU A 455 -25.61 8.19 -21.48
C LEU A 455 -24.53 7.63 -22.41
N ILE A 456 -24.16 6.35 -22.27
CA ILE A 456 -23.14 5.69 -23.13
C ILE A 456 -23.72 5.34 -24.50
N LYS A 457 -25.04 5.06 -24.57
CA LYS A 457 -25.72 4.70 -25.82
C LYS A 457 -25.89 5.85 -26.82
N GLU A 458 -25.83 7.11 -26.38
CA GLU A 458 -25.99 8.26 -27.29
C GLU A 458 -24.75 8.50 -28.18
N ASN A 459 -23.59 7.90 -27.88
CA ASN A 459 -22.34 8.16 -28.60
C ASN A 459 -21.81 7.00 -29.47
N GLU A 460 -22.51 5.86 -29.53
CA GLU A 460 -22.18 4.77 -30.49
C GLU A 460 -22.45 5.18 -31.96
N GLY A 461 -23.00 6.37 -32.20
CA GLY A 461 -23.35 6.88 -33.53
C GLY A 461 -22.23 7.59 -34.31
N THR A 462 -21.09 7.94 -33.72
CA THR A 462 -20.08 8.75 -34.42
C THR A 462 -18.64 8.32 -34.19
N SER A 463 -18.09 7.67 -35.23
CA SER A 463 -16.66 7.39 -35.50
C SER A 463 -15.92 6.43 -34.55
N GLY A 464 -15.43 5.33 -35.11
CA GLY A 464 -14.66 4.31 -34.41
C GLY A 464 -13.31 4.81 -33.92
N VAL A 465 -13.22 5.05 -32.61
CA VAL A 465 -11.99 5.22 -31.84
C VAL A 465 -12.04 4.21 -30.67
N PRO A 466 -10.92 3.56 -30.30
CA PRO A 466 -10.93 2.52 -29.26
C PRO A 466 -11.38 3.03 -27.88
N GLU A 467 -12.04 2.12 -27.19
CA GLU A 467 -12.85 2.17 -25.96
C GLU A 467 -12.20 2.71 -24.65
N VAL A 468 -11.14 3.52 -24.69
CA VAL A 468 -10.41 3.93 -23.47
C VAL A 468 -10.42 5.45 -23.22
N ILE A 469 -10.77 6.27 -24.22
CA ILE A 469 -10.67 7.75 -24.11
C ILE A 469 -12.05 8.43 -23.97
N ALA A 470 -13.14 7.71 -24.26
CA ALA A 470 -14.47 8.32 -24.32
C ALA A 470 -15.12 8.64 -22.96
N SER A 471 -14.66 8.02 -21.86
CA SER A 471 -15.29 8.18 -20.55
C SER A 471 -14.85 9.45 -19.81
N PHE A 472 -13.60 9.88 -19.97
CA PHE A 472 -13.05 11.01 -19.20
C PHE A 472 -13.34 12.38 -19.81
N SER A 473 -13.24 12.50 -21.15
CA SER A 473 -13.56 13.76 -21.82
C SER A 473 -15.03 14.14 -21.66
N LEU A 474 -15.95 13.17 -21.52
CA LEU A 474 -17.37 13.47 -21.35
C LEU A 474 -17.71 13.99 -19.95
N VAL A 475 -17.12 13.44 -18.89
CA VAL A 475 -17.35 13.90 -17.50
C VAL A 475 -16.84 15.33 -17.32
N PHE A 476 -15.65 15.63 -17.87
CA PHE A 476 -15.06 16.97 -17.80
C PHE A 476 -15.81 17.98 -18.66
N VAL A 477 -16.22 17.61 -19.88
CA VAL A 477 -17.03 18.47 -20.76
C VAL A 477 -18.44 18.71 -20.18
N LEU A 478 -19.04 17.74 -19.49
CA LEU A 478 -20.37 17.90 -18.89
C LEU A 478 -20.36 18.80 -17.64
N LEU A 479 -19.31 18.76 -16.82
CA LEU A 479 -19.15 19.66 -15.68
C LEU A 479 -18.87 21.10 -16.16
N ILE A 480 -18.04 21.29 -17.19
CA ILE A 480 -17.80 22.63 -17.77
C ILE A 480 -19.07 23.15 -18.49
N ALA A 481 -19.83 22.28 -19.16
CA ALA A 481 -21.06 22.67 -19.87
C ALA A 481 -22.23 23.01 -18.93
N GLN A 482 -22.20 22.60 -17.66
CA GLN A 482 -23.20 23.02 -16.66
C GLN A 482 -23.01 24.46 -16.17
N PHE A 483 -21.85 25.08 -16.43
CA PHE A 483 -21.49 26.41 -15.94
C PHE A 483 -21.13 27.43 -17.04
N ALA A 484 -21.42 27.12 -18.31
CA ALA A 484 -21.26 28.03 -19.45
C ALA A 484 -22.60 28.67 -19.89
#